data_AF-A0A7C4UL14-F1
#
_entry.id   AF-A0A7C4UL14-F1
#
_cell.length_a   1.000
_cell.length_b   1.000
_cell.length_c   1.000
_cell.angle_alpha   90.00
_cell.angle_beta   90.00
_cell.angle_gamma   90.00
#
_symmetry.space_group_name_H-M   'P 1'
#
loop_
_entity.id
_entity.type
_entity.pdbx_description
1 polymer ?
#
loop_
_entity_poly.entity_id
_entity_poly.type
_entity_poly.pdbx_seq_one_letter_code
_entity_poly.pdbx_strand_id
1 'polypeptide(L)'
;MLVRETGDIIAHSLSDKQTGLALCSMADRVKMDEMFSGALVLSQIFQSNDFDKLKKLKPGKYGKILVGTNKNDTYNIENLKGISCIIEPGGNDTYISGKTGPDRPVFIIIDFEGNDHYISSDGFAQGTGFFGISILYDENGNDLYDGKDACQAVALIGIGILIDNSGNDTYIADRRGQGSAVCGAGILIDKKGDDRYFVNLFGQGYGGMQGIGILEDADGNDHYKAGGKYDEPYQEPPHYYKHAWSQGCGSGFRGISNGGFGMILDGAGDDLYEADYFFTGGYWFAAGLSRDFGGNDTRRPLTNDFSRYGFGYACHYAIGLLFDDTGNDTYIGTLGIQGFGWDIGTAAVVDFAGNDTYTATISGQGFACQGSWAMLIDGDGTDIYTGVNKSRGQGMPGPLEYHPKNLIGGNFSFLIDFGKGNDEFSSQTIQNPINNKSTENGAGYLIKIE
;
A
#
# COMPACT_ATOMS: atom_id res chain seq x y z
N MET A 1 -6.15 -13.27 -16.48
CA MET A 1 -6.78 -14.25 -15.57
C MET A 1 -7.67 -13.43 -14.65
N LEU A 2 -8.98 -13.46 -14.86
CA LEU A 2 -9.93 -12.73 -14.01
C LEU A 2 -10.00 -13.49 -12.69
N VAL A 3 -9.72 -12.83 -11.57
CA VAL A 3 -10.33 -13.22 -10.30
C VAL A 3 -11.83 -13.21 -10.60
N ARG A 4 -12.42 -14.39 -10.82
CA ARG A 4 -13.82 -14.48 -11.22
C ARG A 4 -14.62 -13.86 -10.09
N GLU A 5 -15.43 -12.87 -10.46
CA GLU A 5 -16.65 -12.48 -9.76
C GLU A 5 -17.53 -13.73 -9.61
N THR A 6 -17.25 -14.55 -8.61
CA THR A 6 -18.25 -15.46 -8.04
C THR A 6 -18.84 -14.74 -6.85
N GLY A 7 -19.74 -13.80 -7.15
CA GLY A 7 -20.67 -13.09 -6.27
C GLY A 7 -20.06 -12.47 -5.03
N ASP A 8 -19.85 -11.14 -5.01
CA ASP A 8 -19.68 -10.25 -3.83
C ASP A 8 -18.76 -10.68 -2.66
N ILE A 9 -18.06 -11.81 -2.76
CA ILE A 9 -17.13 -12.33 -1.76
C ILE A 9 -15.74 -11.99 -2.28
N ILE A 10 -15.39 -10.72 -2.13
CA ILE A 10 -14.01 -10.26 -2.25
C ILE A 10 -13.38 -10.62 -0.90
N ALA A 11 -12.45 -11.58 -0.87
CA ALA A 11 -11.74 -11.90 0.36
C ALA A 11 -10.39 -12.52 0.05
N HIS A 12 -9.48 -12.40 1.00
CA HIS A 12 -8.18 -13.07 1.16
C HIS A 12 -8.19 -14.61 0.96
N SER A 13 -9.31 -15.21 0.56
CA SER A 13 -9.48 -16.64 0.26
C SER A 13 -10.07 -16.79 -1.14
N LEU A 14 -9.53 -17.73 -1.93
CA LEU A 14 -10.07 -18.04 -3.25
C LEU A 14 -11.29 -18.96 -3.14
N SER A 15 -12.32 -18.72 -3.94
CA SER A 15 -13.51 -19.59 -4.01
C SER A 15 -13.20 -20.99 -4.53
N ASP A 16 -12.13 -21.12 -5.33
CA ASP A 16 -11.58 -22.40 -5.77
C ASP A 16 -10.08 -22.51 -5.41
N LYS A 17 -9.78 -23.43 -4.51
CA LYS A 17 -8.42 -23.76 -4.09
C LYS A 17 -7.56 -24.30 -5.23
N GLN A 18 -8.12 -25.04 -6.17
CA GLN A 18 -7.34 -25.61 -7.28
C GLN A 18 -6.85 -24.51 -8.24
N THR A 19 -7.69 -23.51 -8.54
CA THR A 19 -7.27 -22.33 -9.31
C THR A 19 -6.09 -21.60 -8.65
N GLY A 20 -6.14 -21.42 -7.33
CA GLY A 20 -5.04 -20.80 -6.58
C GLY A 20 -3.73 -21.60 -6.64
N LEU A 21 -3.80 -22.92 -6.44
CA LEU A 21 -2.64 -23.79 -6.53
C LEU A 21 -2.06 -23.85 -7.95
N ALA A 22 -2.92 -23.79 -8.98
CA ALA A 22 -2.49 -23.71 -10.37
C ALA A 22 -1.74 -22.40 -10.65
N LEU A 23 -2.19 -21.27 -10.10
CA LEU A 23 -1.49 -19.99 -10.18
C LEU A 23 -0.10 -20.07 -9.54
N CYS A 24 0.01 -20.64 -8.33
CA CYS A 24 1.31 -20.85 -7.67
C CYS A 24 2.24 -21.67 -8.56
N SER A 25 1.75 -22.80 -9.09
CA SER A 25 2.53 -23.64 -10.01
C SER A 25 2.95 -22.92 -11.29
N MET A 26 2.16 -21.97 -11.79
CA MET A 26 2.54 -21.13 -12.93
C MET A 26 3.63 -20.14 -12.55
N ALA A 27 3.50 -19.46 -11.40
CA ALA A 27 4.49 -18.51 -10.90
C ALA A 27 5.85 -19.18 -10.67
N ASP A 28 5.88 -20.39 -10.10
CA ASP A 28 7.11 -21.16 -9.85
C ASP A 28 7.89 -21.51 -11.14
N ARG A 29 7.24 -21.46 -12.30
CA ARG A 29 7.91 -21.70 -13.60
C ARG A 29 8.52 -20.45 -14.20
N VAL A 30 8.19 -19.26 -13.68
CA VAL A 30 8.72 -18.00 -14.18
C VAL A 30 10.04 -17.69 -13.46
N LYS A 31 11.07 -17.41 -14.26
CA LYS A 31 12.37 -16.99 -13.77
C LYS A 31 12.33 -15.50 -13.39
N MET A 32 11.79 -15.24 -12.21
CA MET A 32 11.57 -13.86 -11.74
C MET A 32 12.90 -13.11 -11.54
N ASP A 33 13.97 -13.81 -11.18
CA ASP A 33 15.34 -13.29 -11.10
C ASP A 33 15.85 -12.72 -12.44
N GLU A 34 15.55 -13.39 -13.55
CA GLU A 34 15.86 -12.87 -14.90
C GLU A 34 15.01 -11.64 -15.23
N MET A 35 13.74 -11.59 -14.81
CA MET A 35 12.89 -10.41 -14.99
C MET A 35 13.38 -9.19 -14.20
N PHE A 36 13.76 -9.39 -12.92
CA PHE A 36 14.36 -8.33 -12.11
C PHE A 36 15.67 -7.82 -12.72
N SER A 37 16.53 -8.71 -13.19
CA SER A 37 17.78 -8.33 -13.87
C SER A 37 17.51 -7.52 -15.13
N GLY A 38 16.51 -7.90 -15.91
CA GLY A 38 16.07 -7.15 -17.09
C GLY A 38 15.53 -5.77 -16.74
N ALA A 39 14.67 -5.68 -15.73
CA ALA A 39 14.10 -4.41 -15.27
C ALA A 39 15.20 -3.45 -14.79
N LEU A 40 16.15 -3.94 -13.99
CA LEU A 40 17.28 -3.14 -13.52
C LEU A 40 18.11 -2.56 -14.67
N VAL A 41 18.41 -3.37 -15.70
CA VAL A 41 19.15 -2.90 -16.88
C VAL A 41 18.36 -1.87 -17.68
N LEU A 42 17.04 -2.04 -17.81
CA LEU A 42 16.19 -1.06 -18.49
C LEU A 42 16.12 0.26 -17.70
N SER A 43 15.99 0.20 -16.37
CA SER A 43 15.92 1.39 -15.51
C SER A 43 17.21 2.22 -15.51
N GLN A 44 18.36 1.64 -15.86
CA GLN A 44 19.60 2.40 -16.02
C GLN A 44 19.55 3.43 -17.15
N ILE A 45 18.62 3.28 -18.12
CA ILE A 45 18.44 4.23 -19.22
C ILE A 45 18.05 5.62 -18.68
N PHE A 46 17.20 5.68 -17.65
CA PHE A 46 16.72 6.92 -17.03
C PHE A 46 17.81 7.66 -16.24
N GLN A 47 18.91 6.98 -15.91
CA GLN A 47 20.07 7.58 -15.22
C GLN A 47 21.20 7.99 -16.18
N SER A 48 21.00 7.79 -17.49
CA SER A 48 22.01 8.08 -18.49
C SER A 48 22.13 9.58 -18.76
N ASN A 49 23.36 10.09 -18.89
CA ASN A 49 23.63 11.46 -19.36
C ASN A 49 23.09 11.76 -20.77
N ASP A 50 22.71 10.71 -21.52
CA ASP A 50 22.13 10.83 -22.85
C ASP A 50 20.60 10.73 -22.87
N PHE A 51 19.94 10.54 -21.73
CA PHE A 51 18.50 10.32 -21.65
C PHE A 51 17.70 11.48 -22.26
N ASP A 52 17.98 12.72 -21.88
CA ASP A 52 17.32 13.92 -22.42
C ASP A 52 17.51 14.12 -23.92
N LYS A 53 18.48 13.44 -24.54
CA LYS A 53 18.68 13.51 -26.00
C LYS A 53 17.57 12.77 -26.74
N LEU A 54 16.86 11.83 -26.09
CA LEU A 54 15.73 11.11 -26.68
C LEU A 54 14.59 12.06 -27.08
N LYS A 55 14.36 13.13 -26.29
CA LYS A 55 13.41 14.21 -26.61
C LYS A 55 13.67 14.92 -27.95
N LYS A 56 14.89 14.82 -28.48
CA LYS A 56 15.29 15.48 -29.75
C LYS A 56 15.23 14.55 -30.96
N LEU A 57 14.78 13.31 -30.78
CA LEU A 57 14.61 12.38 -31.89
C LEU A 57 13.53 12.90 -32.86
N LYS A 58 13.69 12.57 -34.14
CA LYS A 58 12.69 12.95 -35.14
C LYS A 58 11.49 12.00 -35.05
N PRO A 59 10.26 12.51 -35.21
CA PRO A 59 9.08 11.64 -35.23
C PRO A 59 9.20 10.52 -36.27
N GLY A 60 8.80 9.31 -35.88
CA GLY A 60 8.82 8.15 -36.76
C GLY A 60 9.14 6.82 -36.07
N LYS A 61 9.13 5.75 -36.87
CA LYS A 61 9.37 4.38 -36.38
C LYS A 61 10.82 3.96 -36.58
N TYR A 62 11.49 3.60 -35.49
CA TYR A 62 12.86 3.08 -35.43
C TYR A 62 12.84 1.62 -34.96
N GLY A 63 12.54 0.70 -35.88
CA GLY A 63 12.40 -0.72 -35.54
C GLY A 63 11.23 -0.97 -34.60
N LYS A 64 11.50 -1.31 -33.34
CA LYS A 64 10.49 -1.50 -32.28
C LYS A 64 10.18 -0.23 -31.48
N ILE A 65 10.85 0.89 -31.78
CA ILE A 65 10.66 2.18 -31.11
C ILE A 65 9.76 3.04 -32.00
N LEU A 66 8.75 3.68 -31.41
CA LEU A 66 7.95 4.72 -32.02
C LEU A 66 8.29 6.04 -31.35
N VAL A 67 8.67 7.05 -32.14
CA VAL A 67 8.90 8.41 -31.66
C VAL A 67 7.71 9.28 -32.10
N GLY A 68 7.08 9.92 -31.11
CA GLY A 68 5.92 10.80 -31.26
C GLY A 68 6.22 12.17 -31.85
N THR A 69 5.25 13.08 -31.79
CA THR A 69 5.34 14.45 -32.31
C THR A 69 5.22 15.48 -31.21
N ASN A 70 5.66 16.73 -31.42
CA ASN A 70 5.46 17.80 -30.40
C ASN A 70 4.01 18.34 -30.38
N LYS A 71 3.02 17.46 -30.54
CA LYS A 71 1.60 17.78 -30.62
C LYS A 71 0.84 16.66 -29.93
N ASN A 72 -0.38 16.98 -29.54
CA ASN A 72 -1.34 16.01 -29.04
C ASN A 72 -1.56 14.85 -30.03
N ASP A 73 -0.97 13.72 -29.71
CA ASP A 73 -1.04 12.43 -30.33
C ASP A 73 -1.98 11.51 -29.53
N THR A 74 -2.38 10.40 -30.14
CA THR A 74 -3.23 9.41 -29.49
C THR A 74 -2.74 8.01 -29.82
N TYR A 75 -2.38 7.27 -28.79
CA TYR A 75 -1.79 5.95 -28.87
C TYR A 75 -2.78 4.88 -28.45
N ASN A 76 -3.41 4.22 -29.42
CA ASN A 76 -4.08 2.94 -29.14
C ASN A 76 -3.03 1.81 -29.17
N ILE A 77 -2.47 1.50 -28.00
CA ILE A 77 -1.25 0.68 -27.86
C ILE A 77 -1.46 -0.77 -28.32
N GLU A 78 -2.68 -1.29 -28.24
CA GLU A 78 -3.00 -2.63 -28.75
C GLU A 78 -2.94 -2.70 -30.28
N ASN A 79 -3.12 -1.57 -30.97
CA ASN A 79 -2.97 -1.48 -32.42
C ASN A 79 -1.51 -1.35 -32.87
N LEU A 80 -0.59 -0.98 -31.96
CA LEU A 80 0.84 -0.77 -32.24
C LEU A 80 1.64 -2.08 -32.20
N LYS A 81 1.26 -3.04 -33.05
CA LYS A 81 1.92 -4.35 -33.11
C LYS A 81 3.41 -4.24 -33.46
N GLY A 82 4.24 -4.94 -32.70
CA GLY A 82 5.70 -4.96 -32.88
C GLY A 82 6.42 -3.71 -32.38
N ILE A 83 5.71 -2.77 -31.74
CA ILE A 83 6.33 -1.69 -30.96
C ILE A 83 6.50 -2.17 -29.52
N SER A 84 7.69 -1.91 -28.97
CA SER A 84 8.06 -2.21 -27.59
C SER A 84 8.44 -0.95 -26.82
N CYS A 85 8.57 0.19 -27.48
CA CYS A 85 8.89 1.46 -26.83
C CYS A 85 8.23 2.62 -27.56
N ILE A 86 7.59 3.51 -26.81
CA ILE A 86 7.12 4.82 -27.27
C ILE A 86 8.00 5.87 -26.59
N ILE A 87 8.46 6.85 -27.36
CA ILE A 87 9.17 8.04 -26.88
C ILE A 87 8.40 9.24 -27.38
N GLU A 88 7.79 9.97 -26.46
CA GLU A 88 6.99 11.15 -26.74
C GLU A 88 7.75 12.40 -26.31
N PRO A 89 8.22 13.24 -27.26
CA PRO A 89 8.90 14.49 -26.91
C PRO A 89 7.99 15.57 -26.29
N GLY A 90 6.66 15.46 -26.47
CA GLY A 90 5.69 16.22 -25.69
C GLY A 90 4.41 16.62 -26.44
N GLY A 91 3.40 17.07 -25.70
CA GLY A 91 2.06 17.28 -26.20
C GLY A 91 1.08 16.92 -25.08
N ASN A 92 -0.20 17.25 -25.19
CA ASN A 92 -1.18 16.69 -24.26
C ASN A 92 -1.77 15.44 -24.90
N ASP A 93 -1.14 14.32 -24.61
CA ASP A 93 -1.25 13.06 -25.30
C ASP A 93 -2.26 12.12 -24.62
N THR A 94 -2.70 11.14 -25.38
CA THR A 94 -3.66 10.15 -24.87
C THR A 94 -3.18 8.73 -25.14
N TYR A 95 -2.96 7.99 -24.06
CA TYR A 95 -2.46 6.62 -24.09
C TYR A 95 -3.58 5.65 -23.72
N ILE A 96 -3.96 4.77 -24.64
CA ILE A 96 -5.08 3.85 -24.46
C ILE A 96 -4.54 2.41 -24.37
N SER A 97 -4.79 1.77 -23.23
CA SER A 97 -4.35 0.42 -22.88
C SER A 97 -2.81 0.30 -22.85
N GLY A 98 -2.25 -0.90 -22.75
CA GLY A 98 -0.81 -1.08 -22.87
C GLY A 98 -0.26 -2.25 -22.09
N LYS A 99 -0.65 -3.47 -22.47
CA LYS A 99 -0.26 -4.68 -21.75
C LYS A 99 1.02 -5.30 -22.28
N THR A 100 1.86 -5.77 -21.37
CA THR A 100 2.87 -6.78 -21.70
C THR A 100 2.23 -8.17 -21.76
N GLY A 101 2.99 -9.13 -22.27
CA GLY A 101 2.61 -10.53 -22.31
C GLY A 101 3.57 -11.33 -23.21
N PRO A 102 3.27 -12.59 -23.51
CA PRO A 102 4.16 -13.44 -24.31
C PRO A 102 4.56 -12.84 -25.67
N ASP A 103 3.65 -12.12 -26.33
CA ASP A 103 3.89 -11.49 -27.64
C ASP A 103 4.60 -10.12 -27.55
N ARG A 104 4.63 -9.52 -26.35
CA ARG A 104 5.26 -8.23 -26.05
C ARG A 104 5.82 -8.29 -24.62
N PRO A 105 6.96 -8.98 -24.42
CA PRO A 105 7.48 -9.25 -23.07
C PRO A 105 8.09 -8.02 -22.41
N VAL A 106 8.42 -6.99 -23.20
CA VAL A 106 8.90 -5.69 -22.74
C VAL A 106 8.08 -4.61 -23.42
N PHE A 107 7.58 -3.65 -22.64
CA PHE A 107 6.94 -2.45 -23.14
C PHE A 107 7.35 -1.22 -22.32
N ILE A 108 7.74 -0.15 -22.99
CA ILE A 108 8.22 1.07 -22.34
C ILE A 108 7.50 2.28 -22.96
N ILE A 109 7.04 3.20 -22.13
CA ILE A 109 6.61 4.53 -22.55
C ILE A 109 7.52 5.53 -21.84
N ILE A 110 8.01 6.51 -22.59
CA ILE A 110 8.76 7.65 -22.08
C ILE A 110 8.02 8.88 -22.61
N ASP A 111 7.34 9.60 -21.74
CA ASP A 111 6.84 10.95 -22.00
C ASP A 111 7.78 11.97 -21.35
N PHE A 112 7.90 13.13 -21.98
CA PHE A 112 8.77 14.21 -21.51
C PHE A 112 8.01 15.47 -21.11
N GLU A 113 6.82 15.74 -21.67
CA GLU A 113 6.11 16.99 -21.43
C GLU A 113 4.63 16.88 -21.79
N GLY A 114 3.80 17.43 -20.93
CA GLY A 114 2.44 17.83 -21.25
C GLY A 114 1.46 17.30 -20.24
N ASN A 115 0.19 17.67 -20.39
CA ASN A 115 -0.84 17.19 -19.47
C ASN A 115 -1.59 16.03 -20.12
N ASP A 116 -1.19 14.83 -19.78
CA ASP A 116 -1.51 13.60 -20.47
C ASP A 116 -2.66 12.85 -19.83
N HIS A 117 -3.28 12.01 -20.66
CA HIS A 117 -4.35 11.14 -20.23
C HIS A 117 -4.03 9.69 -20.57
N TYR A 118 -3.68 8.94 -19.53
CA TYR A 118 -3.49 7.52 -19.61
C TYR A 118 -4.80 6.81 -19.27
N ILE A 119 -5.31 5.96 -20.15
CA ILE A 119 -6.65 5.35 -20.05
C ILE A 119 -6.59 3.83 -20.12
N SER A 120 -7.31 3.15 -19.23
CA SER A 120 -7.53 1.70 -19.30
C SER A 120 -8.94 1.26 -18.94
N SER A 121 -9.70 0.80 -19.95
CA SER A 121 -11.04 0.23 -19.74
C SER A 121 -11.03 -1.24 -19.32
N ASP A 122 -10.12 -2.02 -19.91
CA ASP A 122 -10.10 -3.49 -19.78
C ASP A 122 -8.99 -3.97 -18.81
N GLY A 123 -8.24 -3.01 -18.27
CA GLY A 123 -7.07 -3.22 -17.44
C GLY A 123 -5.76 -3.44 -18.20
N PHE A 124 -4.72 -3.82 -17.46
CA PHE A 124 -3.38 -4.15 -17.96
C PHE A 124 -2.73 -3.01 -18.76
N ALA A 125 -2.54 -1.85 -18.12
CA ALA A 125 -1.99 -0.65 -18.76
C ALA A 125 -1.09 0.15 -17.80
N GLN A 126 -0.61 1.32 -18.23
CA GLN A 126 0.07 2.29 -17.36
C GLN A 126 1.22 1.65 -16.56
N GLY A 127 2.21 1.08 -17.26
CA GLY A 127 3.34 0.41 -16.61
C GLY A 127 3.02 -0.96 -16.01
N THR A 128 1.90 -1.61 -16.36
CA THR A 128 1.58 -2.97 -15.82
C THR A 128 2.41 -4.09 -16.45
N GLY A 129 3.14 -4.83 -15.60
CA GLY A 129 3.90 -6.03 -15.94
C GLY A 129 3.07 -7.31 -15.83
N PHE A 130 2.45 -7.73 -16.93
CA PHE A 130 1.79 -9.03 -17.06
C PHE A 130 2.69 -10.02 -17.82
N PHE A 131 3.24 -11.04 -17.15
CA PHE A 131 4.21 -12.00 -17.72
C PHE A 131 5.37 -11.33 -18.48
N GLY A 132 5.81 -10.17 -18.00
CA GLY A 132 6.78 -9.32 -18.68
C GLY A 132 7.17 -8.11 -17.84
N ILE A 133 7.94 -7.22 -18.45
CA ILE A 133 8.44 -5.97 -17.84
C ILE A 133 7.78 -4.80 -18.55
N SER A 134 7.08 -3.96 -17.80
CA SER A 134 6.48 -2.73 -18.32
C SER A 134 6.99 -1.54 -17.53
N ILE A 135 7.39 -0.48 -18.22
CA ILE A 135 7.84 0.77 -17.60
C ILE A 135 7.10 1.93 -18.26
N LEU A 136 6.45 2.75 -17.44
CA LEU A 136 5.97 4.06 -17.83
C LEU A 136 6.84 5.10 -17.11
N TYR A 137 7.41 6.01 -17.86
CA TYR A 137 8.18 7.13 -17.34
C TYR A 137 7.55 8.40 -17.88
N ASP A 138 7.03 9.23 -16.99
CA ASP A 138 6.59 10.59 -17.26
C ASP A 138 7.58 11.57 -16.59
N GLU A 139 7.85 12.70 -17.24
CA GLU A 139 8.82 13.69 -16.74
C GLU A 139 8.14 14.96 -16.22
N ASN A 140 7.16 15.48 -16.94
CA ASN A 140 6.51 16.74 -16.58
C ASN A 140 5.07 16.73 -17.07
N GLY A 141 4.15 17.02 -16.17
CA GLY A 141 2.76 17.12 -16.57
C GLY A 141 1.86 17.56 -15.44
N ASN A 142 0.56 17.41 -15.66
CA ASN A 142 -0.45 17.36 -14.61
C ASN A 142 -1.45 16.36 -15.17
N ASP A 143 -1.20 15.10 -14.86
CA ASP A 143 -1.60 13.96 -15.64
C ASP A 143 -2.73 13.20 -14.98
N LEU A 144 -3.52 12.57 -15.84
CA LEU A 144 -4.61 11.72 -15.42
C LEU A 144 -4.29 10.28 -15.76
N TYR A 145 -4.05 9.48 -14.73
CA TYR A 145 -3.94 8.04 -14.84
C TYR A 145 -5.31 7.41 -14.51
N ASP A 146 -6.18 7.21 -15.50
CA ASP A 146 -7.52 6.62 -15.34
C ASP A 146 -7.52 5.13 -15.72
N GLY A 147 -7.48 4.26 -14.70
CA GLY A 147 -7.52 2.81 -14.86
C GLY A 147 -8.70 2.15 -14.15
N LYS A 148 -9.09 0.98 -14.64
CA LYS A 148 -10.02 0.09 -13.91
C LYS A 148 -9.28 -0.93 -13.05
N ASP A 149 -8.47 -1.79 -13.64
CA ASP A 149 -7.89 -2.93 -12.92
C ASP A 149 -6.55 -3.32 -13.54
N ALA A 150 -5.60 -3.79 -12.73
CA ALA A 150 -4.23 -4.04 -13.18
C ALA A 150 -3.66 -2.87 -13.99
N CYS A 151 -3.54 -1.71 -13.35
CA CYS A 151 -3.05 -0.47 -13.94
C CYS A 151 -2.00 0.17 -13.02
N GLN A 152 -1.38 1.29 -13.42
CA GLN A 152 -0.46 2.08 -12.57
C GLN A 152 0.60 1.22 -11.86
N ALA A 153 1.56 0.71 -12.63
CA ALA A 153 2.67 -0.12 -12.18
C ALA A 153 2.31 -1.49 -11.58
N VAL A 154 1.15 -2.06 -11.89
CA VAL A 154 0.81 -3.39 -11.34
C VAL A 154 1.73 -4.50 -11.87
N ALA A 155 2.11 -5.44 -11.00
CA ALA A 155 2.73 -6.70 -11.39
C ALA A 155 1.77 -7.89 -11.25
N LEU A 156 1.64 -8.67 -12.32
CA LEU A 156 0.93 -9.94 -12.34
C LEU A 156 1.83 -10.99 -12.99
N ILE A 157 2.63 -11.67 -12.15
CA ILE A 157 3.71 -12.57 -12.58
C ILE A 157 4.67 -11.80 -13.52
N GLY A 158 5.18 -10.66 -13.06
CA GLY A 158 5.98 -9.75 -13.89
C GLY A 158 6.55 -8.57 -13.09
N ILE A 159 7.05 -7.56 -13.81
CA ILE A 159 7.57 -6.32 -13.23
C ILE A 159 6.83 -5.14 -13.85
N GLY A 160 6.13 -4.36 -13.02
CA GLY A 160 5.47 -3.13 -13.42
C GLY A 160 6.13 -1.93 -12.74
N ILE A 161 6.46 -0.91 -13.51
CA ILE A 161 7.08 0.32 -13.02
C ILE A 161 6.35 1.51 -13.64
N LEU A 162 5.98 2.48 -12.81
CA LEU A 162 5.53 3.81 -13.21
C LEU A 162 6.40 4.80 -12.44
N ILE A 163 7.02 5.73 -13.15
CA ILE A 163 7.78 6.84 -12.58
C ILE A 163 7.15 8.10 -13.13
N ASP A 164 6.58 8.91 -12.26
CA ASP A 164 6.27 10.32 -12.52
C ASP A 164 7.35 11.17 -11.83
N ASN A 165 7.78 12.27 -12.44
CA ASN A 165 8.81 13.13 -11.87
C ASN A 165 8.29 14.48 -11.41
N SER A 166 7.19 14.97 -11.98
CA SER A 166 6.60 16.23 -11.58
C SER A 166 5.24 16.46 -12.19
N GLY A 167 4.34 16.96 -11.36
CA GLY A 167 3.00 17.32 -11.76
C GLY A 167 2.08 17.22 -10.58
N ASN A 168 0.95 17.90 -10.64
CA ASN A 168 -0.14 17.61 -9.70
C ASN A 168 -1.08 16.64 -10.39
N ASP A 169 -0.86 15.36 -10.13
CA ASP A 169 -1.39 14.26 -10.89
C ASP A 169 -2.59 13.61 -10.18
N THR A 170 -3.27 12.73 -10.90
CA THR A 170 -4.41 12.02 -10.36
C THR A 170 -4.41 10.58 -10.84
N TYR A 171 -4.27 9.68 -9.88
CA TYR A 171 -4.23 8.24 -10.07
C TYR A 171 -5.56 7.62 -9.66
N ILE A 172 -6.30 7.08 -10.62
CA ILE A 172 -7.60 6.45 -10.37
C ILE A 172 -7.53 4.97 -10.76
N ALA A 173 -7.87 4.09 -9.82
CA ALA A 173 -8.01 2.66 -10.05
C ALA A 173 -9.31 2.14 -9.40
N ASP A 174 -10.03 1.24 -10.07
CA ASP A 174 -11.15 0.55 -9.42
C ASP A 174 -10.65 -0.59 -8.53
N ARG A 175 -9.70 -1.39 -9.03
CA ARG A 175 -9.06 -2.48 -8.29
C ARG A 175 -7.55 -2.35 -8.37
N ARG A 176 -6.85 -3.45 -8.71
CA ARG A 176 -5.38 -3.54 -8.60
C ARG A 176 -4.74 -2.37 -9.33
N GLY A 177 -4.04 -1.53 -8.60
CA GLY A 177 -3.47 -0.27 -9.10
C GLY A 177 -2.34 0.21 -8.20
N GLN A 178 -1.74 1.35 -8.54
CA GLN A 178 -0.84 2.12 -7.68
C GLN A 178 0.24 1.26 -7.00
N GLY A 179 1.07 0.61 -7.82
CA GLY A 179 2.20 -0.18 -7.32
C GLY A 179 1.81 -1.50 -6.63
N SER A 180 0.72 -2.13 -7.05
CA SER A 180 0.25 -3.40 -6.50
C SER A 180 0.86 -4.63 -7.19
N ALA A 181 1.11 -5.72 -6.45
CA ALA A 181 1.80 -6.88 -6.99
C ALA A 181 1.21 -8.23 -6.58
N VAL A 182 1.17 -9.17 -7.53
CA VAL A 182 1.00 -10.61 -7.29
C VAL A 182 2.08 -11.34 -8.09
N CYS A 183 3.01 -11.97 -7.39
CA CYS A 183 4.23 -12.58 -7.94
C CYS A 183 5.06 -11.61 -8.80
N GLY A 184 6.13 -11.06 -8.25
CA GLY A 184 6.97 -10.06 -8.91
C GLY A 184 6.91 -8.72 -8.20
N ALA A 185 7.17 -7.62 -8.91
CA ALA A 185 7.26 -6.29 -8.29
C ALA A 185 6.47 -5.24 -9.06
N GLY A 186 5.56 -4.56 -8.37
CA GLY A 186 4.86 -3.38 -8.85
C GLY A 186 5.36 -2.15 -8.09
N ILE A 187 5.83 -1.15 -8.82
CA ILE A 187 6.54 0.01 -8.24
C ILE A 187 6.01 1.28 -8.89
N LEU A 188 5.26 2.07 -8.13
CA LEU A 188 4.91 3.44 -8.51
C LEU A 188 5.81 4.37 -7.72
N ILE A 189 6.49 5.27 -8.42
CA ILE A 189 7.28 6.37 -7.86
C ILE A 189 6.71 7.66 -8.42
N ASP A 190 6.17 8.49 -7.55
CA ASP A 190 5.95 9.91 -7.81
C ASP A 190 7.03 10.70 -7.05
N LYS A 191 7.38 11.88 -7.53
CA LYS A 191 8.47 12.68 -6.94
C LYS A 191 8.06 14.05 -6.48
N LYS A 192 7.06 14.69 -7.09
CA LYS A 192 6.75 16.08 -6.84
C LYS A 192 5.33 16.43 -7.28
N GLY A 193 4.59 17.01 -6.36
CA GLY A 193 3.36 17.74 -6.65
C GLY A 193 2.36 17.55 -5.55
N ASP A 194 1.15 18.10 -5.69
CA ASP A 194 0.06 17.75 -4.77
C ASP A 194 -0.83 16.71 -5.45
N ASP A 195 -0.68 15.45 -5.05
CA ASP A 195 -1.16 14.28 -5.78
C ASP A 195 -2.39 13.62 -5.17
N ARG A 196 -3.10 12.86 -6.02
CA ARG A 196 -4.35 12.19 -5.63
C ARG A 196 -4.34 10.73 -6.02
N TYR A 197 -4.38 9.86 -5.01
CA TYR A 197 -4.36 8.41 -5.18
C TYR A 197 -5.68 7.79 -4.77
N PHE A 198 -6.53 7.47 -5.76
CA PHE A 198 -7.85 6.89 -5.54
C PHE A 198 -7.93 5.44 -6.00
N VAL A 199 -8.11 4.52 -5.05
CA VAL A 199 -8.29 3.10 -5.34
C VAL A 199 -9.42 2.49 -4.51
N ASN A 200 -10.28 1.65 -5.09
CA ASN A 200 -11.29 0.97 -4.25
C ASN A 200 -10.80 -0.35 -3.66
N LEU A 201 -9.76 -0.99 -4.23
CA LEU A 201 -9.28 -2.29 -3.77
C LEU A 201 -7.87 -2.66 -4.27
N PHE A 202 -7.02 -3.23 -3.42
CA PHE A 202 -5.71 -3.81 -3.81
C PHE A 202 -4.75 -2.82 -4.46
N GLY A 203 -4.59 -1.62 -3.90
CA GLY A 203 -3.69 -0.59 -4.44
C GLY A 203 -2.74 -0.01 -3.40
N GLN A 204 -2.13 1.12 -3.73
CA GLN A 204 -1.21 1.89 -2.88
C GLN A 204 -0.17 0.99 -2.21
N GLY A 205 0.66 0.35 -3.03
CA GLY A 205 1.72 -0.52 -2.52
C GLY A 205 1.24 -1.87 -1.97
N TYR A 206 0.14 -2.43 -2.48
CA TYR A 206 -0.35 -3.73 -2.05
C TYR A 206 0.57 -4.89 -2.49
N GLY A 207 1.04 -5.69 -1.53
CA GLY A 207 1.86 -6.89 -1.74
C GLY A 207 1.05 -8.19 -1.60
N GLY A 208 0.45 -8.66 -2.68
CA GLY A 208 -0.23 -9.96 -2.75
C GLY A 208 0.73 -11.15 -2.73
N MET A 209 0.23 -12.36 -2.99
CA MET A 209 1.02 -13.60 -3.01
C MET A 209 2.41 -13.45 -3.65
N GLN A 210 3.49 -13.60 -2.86
CA GLN A 210 4.89 -13.47 -3.29
C GLN A 210 5.19 -12.19 -4.10
N GLY A 211 4.37 -11.16 -3.96
CA GLY A 211 4.51 -9.88 -4.63
C GLY A 211 5.25 -8.87 -3.74
N ILE A 212 5.92 -7.93 -4.38
CA ILE A 212 6.45 -6.73 -3.75
C ILE A 212 5.68 -5.56 -4.35
N GLY A 213 4.78 -4.96 -3.57
CA GLY A 213 4.05 -3.77 -3.97
C GLY A 213 4.65 -2.54 -3.31
N ILE A 214 4.96 -1.51 -4.09
CA ILE A 214 5.57 -0.26 -3.61
C ILE A 214 4.84 0.92 -4.25
N LEU A 215 4.36 1.83 -3.40
CA LEU A 215 4.04 3.20 -3.75
C LEU A 215 5.04 4.09 -3.00
N GLU A 216 5.79 4.92 -3.73
CA GLU A 216 6.68 5.94 -3.18
C GLU A 216 6.20 7.29 -3.73
N ASP A 217 5.80 8.17 -2.83
CA ASP A 217 5.67 9.61 -3.09
C ASP A 217 6.77 10.33 -2.30
N ALA A 218 7.33 11.39 -2.85
CA ALA A 218 8.54 12.01 -2.31
C ALA A 218 8.35 13.44 -1.78
N ASP A 219 7.33 14.18 -2.20
CA ASP A 219 7.09 15.59 -1.82
C ASP A 219 5.72 16.05 -2.33
N GLY A 220 4.87 16.60 -1.46
CA GLY A 220 3.50 16.95 -1.85
C GLY A 220 2.55 17.17 -0.70
N ASN A 221 1.38 17.78 -0.91
CA ASN A 221 0.26 17.57 0.02
C ASN A 221 -0.74 16.61 -0.66
N ASP A 222 -0.63 15.35 -0.30
CA ASP A 222 -1.19 14.25 -1.05
C ASP A 222 -2.47 13.70 -0.41
N HIS A 223 -3.32 13.15 -1.26
CA HIS A 223 -4.58 12.55 -0.84
C HIS A 223 -4.66 11.07 -1.24
N TYR A 224 -4.47 10.21 -0.24
CA TYR A 224 -4.61 8.76 -0.35
C TYR A 224 -6.01 8.32 0.05
N LYS A 225 -6.79 7.84 -0.92
CA LYS A 225 -8.13 7.29 -0.67
C LYS A 225 -8.24 5.83 -1.12
N ALA A 226 -8.48 4.95 -0.15
CA ALA A 226 -8.60 3.51 -0.36
C ALA A 226 -9.92 2.92 0.17
N GLY A 227 -10.84 2.55 -0.72
CA GLY A 227 -12.08 1.83 -0.37
C GLY A 227 -13.37 2.47 -0.88
N GLY A 228 -14.45 2.38 -0.10
CA GLY A 228 -15.74 3.03 -0.38
C GLY A 228 -16.72 2.28 -1.29
N LYS A 229 -16.26 1.28 -2.06
CA LYS A 229 -17.10 0.58 -3.05
C LYS A 229 -17.54 -0.81 -2.62
N TYR A 230 -16.59 -1.70 -2.39
CA TYR A 230 -16.84 -3.14 -2.22
C TYR A 230 -17.16 -3.50 -0.77
N ASP A 231 -18.28 -4.14 -0.51
CA ASP A 231 -18.66 -4.61 0.83
C ASP A 231 -17.74 -5.73 1.33
N GLU A 232 -17.36 -5.67 2.60
CA GLU A 232 -16.60 -6.73 3.27
C GLU A 232 -17.52 -7.87 3.74
N PRO A 233 -17.32 -9.14 3.33
CA PRO A 233 -18.22 -10.23 3.70
C PRO A 233 -18.46 -10.42 5.21
N TYR A 234 -17.50 -10.06 6.06
CA TYR A 234 -17.62 -10.14 7.51
C TYR A 234 -18.29 -8.90 8.12
N GLN A 235 -19.52 -8.60 7.68
CA GLN A 235 -20.32 -7.49 8.22
C GLN A 235 -20.72 -7.73 9.68
N GLU A 236 -20.60 -6.71 10.53
CA GLU A 236 -20.98 -6.79 11.95
C GLU A 236 -21.93 -5.63 12.30
N PRO A 237 -23.25 -5.80 12.10
CA PRO A 237 -24.24 -4.75 12.39
C PRO A 237 -24.09 -4.19 13.83
N PRO A 238 -24.19 -2.86 14.02
CA PRO A 238 -24.63 -1.86 13.05
C PRO A 238 -23.52 -1.35 12.10
N HIS A 239 -22.31 -1.91 12.16
CA HIS A 239 -21.19 -1.47 11.36
C HIS A 239 -21.16 -2.20 10.02
N TYR A 240 -21.14 -1.41 8.95
CA TYR A 240 -21.03 -1.92 7.59
C TYR A 240 -19.67 -1.54 7.00
N TYR A 241 -18.91 -2.56 6.61
CA TYR A 241 -17.52 -2.47 6.21
C TYR A 241 -17.36 -2.45 4.70
N LYS A 242 -16.41 -1.65 4.22
CA LYS A 242 -15.92 -1.66 2.83
C LYS A 242 -14.48 -2.16 2.81
N HIS A 243 -14.07 -2.88 1.78
CA HIS A 243 -12.67 -3.28 1.63
C HIS A 243 -11.79 -2.15 1.12
N ALA A 244 -10.50 -2.21 1.50
CA ALA A 244 -9.42 -1.44 0.89
C ALA A 244 -8.30 -2.36 0.38
N TRP A 245 -7.64 -3.11 1.27
CA TRP A 245 -6.41 -3.86 0.99
C TRP A 245 -5.33 -2.98 0.33
N SER A 246 -5.00 -1.85 0.96
CA SER A 246 -4.11 -0.83 0.39
C SER A 246 -3.16 -0.24 1.44
N GLN A 247 -2.46 0.85 1.11
CA GLN A 247 -1.57 1.60 2.01
C GLN A 247 -0.46 0.71 2.61
N GLY A 248 0.30 0.07 1.72
CA GLY A 248 1.38 -0.82 2.10
C GLY A 248 0.91 -2.17 2.66
N CYS A 249 -0.30 -2.62 2.33
CA CYS A 249 -0.81 -3.89 2.84
C CYS A 249 -0.14 -5.11 2.18
N GLY A 250 0.38 -6.04 2.99
CA GLY A 250 0.78 -7.38 2.52
C GLY A 250 -0.33 -8.42 2.75
N SER A 251 -0.62 -9.28 1.77
CA SER A 251 -1.61 -10.35 1.94
C SER A 251 -1.34 -11.64 1.18
N GLY A 252 -1.52 -12.77 1.85
CA GLY A 252 -1.51 -14.11 1.26
C GLY A 252 -2.90 -14.65 0.98
N PHE A 253 -3.00 -15.58 0.02
CA PHE A 253 -4.24 -16.32 -0.20
C PHE A 253 -4.36 -17.41 0.86
N ARG A 254 -5.27 -17.20 1.81
CA ARG A 254 -5.46 -18.08 2.95
C ARG A 254 -5.67 -19.53 2.53
N GLY A 255 -4.84 -20.41 3.08
CA GLY A 255 -4.87 -21.85 2.80
C GLY A 255 -4.33 -22.26 1.42
N ILE A 256 -3.77 -21.33 0.66
CA ILE A 256 -3.22 -21.53 -0.68
C ILE A 256 -1.74 -21.14 -0.73
N SER A 257 -1.39 -19.91 -0.36
CA SER A 257 -0.05 -19.36 -0.51
C SER A 257 0.28 -18.35 0.59
N ASN A 258 1.58 -18.14 0.81
CA ASN A 258 2.07 -17.06 1.65
C ASN A 258 1.88 -15.72 0.92
N GLY A 259 1.78 -14.65 1.69
CA GLY A 259 1.65 -13.31 1.15
C GLY A 259 2.95 -12.71 0.66
N GLY A 260 2.84 -11.46 0.23
CA GLY A 260 3.95 -10.64 -0.21
C GLY A 260 4.32 -9.58 0.80
N PHE A 261 5.05 -8.60 0.30
CA PHE A 261 5.46 -7.42 1.01
C PHE A 261 4.81 -6.20 0.37
N GLY A 262 3.98 -5.49 1.13
CA GLY A 262 3.41 -4.21 0.72
C GLY A 262 4.15 -3.05 1.38
N MET A 263 4.34 -1.96 0.64
CA MET A 263 5.03 -0.77 1.11
C MET A 263 4.38 0.49 0.54
N ILE A 264 4.06 1.45 1.40
CA ILE A 264 3.86 2.84 1.03
C ILE A 264 4.93 3.67 1.73
N LEU A 265 5.62 4.52 0.96
CA LEU A 265 6.60 5.48 1.43
C LEU A 265 6.09 6.85 1.00
N ASP A 266 5.99 7.76 1.94
CA ASP A 266 5.56 9.12 1.70
C ASP A 266 6.59 10.10 2.25
N GLY A 267 6.83 11.16 1.48
CA GLY A 267 7.89 12.13 1.65
C GLY A 267 7.57 13.21 2.67
N ALA A 268 7.56 14.46 2.20
CA ALA A 268 7.20 15.61 3.00
C ALA A 268 5.83 16.13 2.54
N GLY A 269 4.99 16.58 3.47
CA GLY A 269 3.65 17.04 3.12
C GLY A 269 2.79 17.42 4.29
N ASP A 270 1.53 17.80 4.07
CA ASP A 270 0.50 17.68 5.11
C ASP A 270 -0.56 16.73 4.53
N ASP A 271 -0.41 15.43 4.77
CA ASP A 271 -1.05 14.40 3.95
C ASP A 271 -2.37 13.88 4.54
N LEU A 272 -3.26 13.44 3.65
CA LEU A 272 -4.53 12.86 4.03
C LEU A 272 -4.63 11.40 3.61
N TYR A 273 -4.62 10.51 4.60
CA TYR A 273 -4.83 9.08 4.42
C TYR A 273 -6.23 8.66 4.87
N GLU A 274 -7.06 8.23 3.92
CA GLU A 274 -8.42 7.74 4.15
C GLU A 274 -8.57 6.31 3.65
N ALA A 275 -8.83 5.38 4.55
CA ALA A 275 -9.04 3.98 4.20
C ALA A 275 -10.18 3.31 4.98
N ASP A 276 -10.78 2.30 4.36
CA ASP A 276 -11.75 1.43 5.03
C ASP A 276 -11.08 0.17 5.64
N TYR A 277 -11.54 -1.04 5.30
CA TYR A 277 -11.15 -2.27 5.99
C TYR A 277 -9.89 -2.91 5.39
N PHE A 278 -8.96 -3.33 6.26
CA PHE A 278 -7.64 -3.85 5.91
C PHE A 278 -6.83 -2.88 5.04
N PHE A 279 -6.02 -2.03 5.66
CA PHE A 279 -5.10 -1.16 4.91
C PHE A 279 -3.67 -1.37 5.42
N THR A 280 -3.06 -0.43 6.15
CA THR A 280 -1.67 -0.55 6.59
C THR A 280 -1.45 -1.75 7.52
N GLY A 281 -0.82 -2.80 7.01
CA GLY A 281 -0.47 -3.99 7.78
C GLY A 281 -0.38 -5.27 6.96
N GLY A 282 -0.34 -6.41 7.66
CA GLY A 282 -0.13 -7.73 7.05
C GLY A 282 -1.23 -8.73 7.36
N TYR A 283 -1.55 -9.58 6.38
CA TYR A 283 -2.49 -10.68 6.52
C TYR A 283 -1.92 -11.98 5.92
N TRP A 284 -1.91 -13.07 6.69
CA TRP A 284 -1.56 -14.42 6.22
C TRP A 284 -0.14 -14.55 5.65
N PHE A 285 0.84 -14.74 6.54
CA PHE A 285 2.26 -14.90 6.17
C PHE A 285 2.77 -13.80 5.22
N ALA A 286 2.35 -12.57 5.47
CA ALA A 286 2.66 -11.40 4.68
C ALA A 286 3.25 -10.31 5.57
N ALA A 287 3.85 -9.30 4.97
CA ALA A 287 4.32 -8.13 5.69
C ALA A 287 3.84 -6.85 5.00
N GLY A 288 3.43 -5.86 5.80
CA GLY A 288 3.07 -4.54 5.32
C GLY A 288 3.83 -3.44 6.07
N LEU A 289 4.23 -2.40 5.34
CA LEU A 289 4.94 -1.24 5.84
C LEU A 289 4.31 0.05 5.28
N SER A 290 4.01 0.99 6.18
CA SER A 290 3.84 2.40 5.82
C SER A 290 4.96 3.18 6.48
N ARG A 291 5.57 4.11 5.75
CA ARG A 291 6.45 5.09 6.36
C ARG A 291 6.19 6.46 5.77
N ASP A 292 6.04 7.41 6.66
CA ASP A 292 5.96 8.84 6.34
C ASP A 292 7.23 9.52 6.84
N PHE A 293 7.84 10.36 6.00
CA PHE A 293 9.08 11.04 6.33
C PHE A 293 8.84 12.42 6.95
N GLY A 294 7.62 12.94 6.90
CA GLY A 294 7.13 13.96 7.82
C GLY A 294 6.06 14.89 7.26
N GLY A 295 5.32 15.51 8.15
CA GLY A 295 4.21 16.37 7.76
C GLY A 295 3.34 16.77 8.93
N ASN A 296 2.14 17.29 8.72
CA ASN A 296 1.11 17.26 9.76
C ASN A 296 -0.09 16.50 9.22
N ASP A 297 0.00 15.18 9.28
CA ASP A 297 -0.90 14.34 8.52
C ASP A 297 -2.17 14.02 9.28
N THR A 298 -3.16 13.61 8.51
CA THR A 298 -4.37 13.02 9.05
C THR A 298 -4.60 11.63 8.46
N ARG A 299 -4.67 10.65 9.35
CA ARG A 299 -4.97 9.26 9.02
C ARG A 299 -6.33 8.89 9.64
N ARG A 300 -7.36 8.67 8.80
CA ARG A 300 -8.75 8.51 9.27
C ARG A 300 -9.59 7.49 8.48
N PRO A 301 -10.75 7.05 9.00
CA PRO A 301 -11.67 6.19 8.26
C PRO A 301 -12.28 6.92 7.06
N LEU A 302 -12.59 6.19 5.99
CA LEU A 302 -13.19 6.77 4.78
C LEU A 302 -14.74 6.84 4.83
N THR A 303 -15.44 5.71 4.98
CA THR A 303 -16.89 5.67 4.62
C THR A 303 -17.86 5.96 5.78
N ASN A 304 -17.55 5.54 7.02
CA ASN A 304 -18.55 5.48 8.11
C ASN A 304 -18.03 5.93 9.50
N ASP A 305 -17.00 6.79 9.58
CA ASP A 305 -16.28 7.13 10.83
C ASP A 305 -15.81 5.89 11.62
N PHE A 306 -15.72 4.74 10.94
CA PHE A 306 -15.39 3.44 11.51
C PHE A 306 -14.37 2.76 10.62
N SER A 307 -13.22 2.41 11.20
CA SER A 307 -12.15 1.67 10.54
C SER A 307 -11.82 0.38 11.30
N ARG A 308 -11.32 -0.62 10.57
CA ARG A 308 -10.84 -1.87 11.16
C ARG A 308 -9.64 -2.44 10.42
N TYR A 309 -8.68 -2.94 11.20
CA TYR A 309 -7.40 -3.47 10.74
C TYR A 309 -6.60 -2.44 9.94
N GLY A 310 -5.94 -1.56 10.68
CA GLY A 310 -5.25 -0.39 10.15
C GLY A 310 -4.13 0.10 11.05
N PHE A 311 -3.34 1.05 10.54
CA PHE A 311 -2.18 1.66 11.21
C PHE A 311 -1.29 0.58 11.86
N GLY A 312 -0.62 -0.23 11.03
CA GLY A 312 0.28 -1.29 11.47
C GLY A 312 -0.44 -2.49 12.09
N TYR A 313 -1.44 -3.07 11.42
CA TYR A 313 -2.10 -4.29 11.90
C TYR A 313 -1.38 -5.58 11.45
N ALA A 314 -1.52 -6.68 12.18
CA ALA A 314 -0.99 -7.97 11.77
C ALA A 314 -1.91 -9.14 12.12
N CYS A 315 -2.28 -9.94 11.12
CA CYS A 315 -3.16 -11.10 11.27
C CYS A 315 -2.54 -12.38 10.68
N HIS A 316 -2.62 -13.50 11.41
CA HIS A 316 -2.23 -14.83 10.92
C HIS A 316 -0.75 -14.93 10.50
N TYR A 317 0.17 -14.87 11.46
CA TYR A 317 1.63 -14.91 11.24
C TYR A 317 2.20 -13.72 10.44
N ALA A 318 1.40 -12.69 10.22
CA ALA A 318 1.81 -11.54 9.44
C ALA A 318 2.57 -10.50 10.28
N ILE A 319 3.14 -9.53 9.58
CA ILE A 319 3.83 -8.37 10.15
C ILE A 319 3.15 -7.10 9.62
N GLY A 320 2.89 -6.13 10.48
CA GLY A 320 2.37 -4.82 10.10
C GLY A 320 3.10 -3.71 10.82
N LEU A 321 3.64 -2.77 10.05
CA LEU A 321 4.46 -1.68 10.56
C LEU A 321 3.95 -0.36 9.99
N LEU A 322 3.87 0.64 10.85
CA LEU A 322 3.75 2.04 10.46
C LEU A 322 4.87 2.82 11.16
N PHE A 323 5.60 3.63 10.41
CA PHE A 323 6.56 4.59 10.93
C PHE A 323 6.15 5.99 10.50
N ASP A 324 6.30 6.94 11.40
CA ASP A 324 6.13 8.36 11.12
C ASP A 324 7.33 9.10 11.72
N ASP A 325 8.06 9.84 10.89
CA ASP A 325 9.36 10.40 11.26
C ASP A 325 9.26 11.73 12.01
N THR A 326 8.35 12.63 11.61
CA THR A 326 8.16 13.93 12.26
C THR A 326 6.80 14.53 11.91
N GLY A 327 6.15 15.20 12.85
CA GLY A 327 4.98 15.98 12.47
C GLY A 327 4.13 16.51 13.60
N ASN A 328 2.88 16.85 13.33
CA ASN A 328 1.86 16.86 14.38
C ASN A 328 0.67 16.08 13.82
N ASP A 329 0.70 14.78 14.04
CA ASP A 329 -0.06 13.81 13.29
C ASP A 329 -1.34 13.39 14.01
N THR A 330 -2.37 13.12 13.21
CA THR A 330 -3.69 12.76 13.70
C THR A 330 -4.09 11.37 13.23
N TYR A 331 -4.10 10.42 14.16
CA TYR A 331 -4.48 9.03 13.92
C TYR A 331 -5.87 8.74 14.48
N ILE A 332 -6.87 8.62 13.60
CA ILE A 332 -8.27 8.37 13.99
C ILE A 332 -8.68 6.97 13.54
N GLY A 333 -9.07 6.13 14.49
CA GLY A 333 -9.64 4.83 14.15
C GLY A 333 -10.46 4.17 15.25
N THR A 334 -10.94 2.96 14.95
CA THR A 334 -11.97 2.32 15.77
C THR A 334 -11.58 0.95 16.31
N LEU A 335 -11.50 -0.10 15.48
CA LEU A 335 -11.39 -1.49 15.92
C LEU A 335 -10.18 -2.21 15.32
N GLY A 336 -9.17 -2.46 16.15
CA GLY A 336 -7.95 -3.14 15.73
C GLY A 336 -7.02 -2.23 14.94
N ILE A 337 -6.80 -1.05 15.50
CA ILE A 337 -6.08 0.08 14.92
C ILE A 337 -4.80 0.36 15.75
N GLN A 338 -3.83 1.09 15.21
CA GLN A 338 -2.69 1.65 15.96
C GLN A 338 -1.85 0.56 16.64
N GLY A 339 -1.15 -0.25 15.85
CA GLY A 339 -0.33 -1.34 16.39
C GLY A 339 -1.24 -2.43 16.96
N PHE A 340 -1.85 -3.21 16.08
CA PHE A 340 -2.81 -4.25 16.46
C PHE A 340 -2.36 -5.64 16.00
N GLY A 341 -2.11 -6.53 16.96
CA GLY A 341 -1.71 -7.91 16.67
C GLY A 341 -2.87 -8.88 16.86
N TRP A 342 -3.11 -9.76 15.89
CA TRP A 342 -4.10 -10.83 15.95
C TRP A 342 -3.53 -12.15 15.40
N ASP A 343 -3.77 -13.25 16.11
CA ASP A 343 -3.45 -14.61 15.68
C ASP A 343 -1.98 -14.78 15.25
N ILE A 344 -1.08 -14.73 16.24
CA ILE A 344 0.38 -14.85 16.04
C ILE A 344 0.93 -13.75 15.10
N GLY A 345 0.25 -12.60 15.01
CA GLY A 345 0.73 -11.41 14.29
C GLY A 345 1.77 -10.61 15.09
N THR A 346 2.60 -9.85 14.38
CA THR A 346 3.53 -8.87 14.97
C THR A 346 3.23 -7.48 14.41
N ALA A 347 2.84 -6.54 15.27
CA ALA A 347 2.36 -5.23 14.88
C ALA A 347 3.13 -4.11 15.59
N ALA A 348 3.46 -3.03 14.86
CA ALA A 348 4.04 -1.84 15.45
C ALA A 348 3.55 -0.57 14.75
N VAL A 349 3.32 0.47 15.56
CA VAL A 349 3.31 1.87 15.14
C VAL A 349 4.44 2.55 15.88
N VAL A 350 5.25 3.34 15.18
CA VAL A 350 6.33 4.12 15.76
C VAL A 350 6.26 5.51 15.18
N ASP A 351 5.85 6.46 16.01
CA ASP A 351 5.98 7.89 15.73
C ASP A 351 7.24 8.40 16.45
N PHE A 352 8.10 9.14 15.75
CA PHE A 352 9.40 9.53 16.26
C PHE A 352 9.43 10.93 16.88
N ALA A 353 8.54 11.84 16.49
CA ALA A 353 8.46 13.19 17.05
C ALA A 353 7.21 13.93 16.59
N GLY A 354 6.59 14.69 17.49
CA GLY A 354 5.47 15.55 17.10
C GLY A 354 4.65 16.09 18.25
N ASN A 355 3.42 16.53 17.99
CA ASN A 355 2.43 16.65 19.05
C ASN A 355 1.19 15.95 18.53
N ASP A 356 1.12 14.66 18.82
CA ASP A 356 0.34 13.73 18.03
C ASP A 356 -0.93 13.32 18.77
N THR A 357 -1.98 13.03 18.01
CA THR A 357 -3.27 12.63 18.54
C THR A 357 -3.66 11.25 18.06
N TYR A 358 -3.84 10.34 19.01
CA TYR A 358 -4.23 8.95 18.76
C TYR A 358 -5.60 8.66 19.31
N THR A 359 -6.54 8.33 18.43
CA THR A 359 -7.89 7.90 18.81
C THR A 359 -8.14 6.46 18.40
N ALA A 360 -8.50 5.62 19.39
CA ALA A 360 -8.97 4.25 19.19
C ALA A 360 -10.24 4.00 20.04
N THR A 361 -11.40 3.87 19.39
CA THR A 361 -12.68 3.79 20.12
C THR A 361 -13.04 2.39 20.65
N ILE A 362 -12.61 1.30 20.00
CA ILE A 362 -12.91 -0.08 20.42
C ILE A 362 -11.65 -0.86 20.79
N SER A 363 -10.62 -0.90 19.93
CA SER A 363 -9.34 -1.52 20.30
C SER A 363 -8.18 -0.98 19.48
N GLY A 364 -7.02 -0.86 20.12
CA GLY A 364 -5.81 -0.39 19.47
C GLY A 364 -4.74 0.06 20.44
N GLN A 365 -3.79 0.87 19.96
CA GLN A 365 -2.70 1.45 20.74
C GLN A 365 -1.85 0.35 21.41
N GLY A 366 -1.27 -0.50 20.58
CA GLY A 366 -0.45 -1.63 21.01
C GLY A 366 -1.25 -2.80 21.59
N PHE A 367 -2.45 -3.06 21.06
CA PHE A 367 -3.31 -4.15 21.54
C PHE A 367 -3.01 -5.47 20.81
N ALA A 368 -2.57 -6.48 21.55
CA ALA A 368 -2.31 -7.84 21.08
C ALA A 368 -3.34 -8.85 21.61
N CYS A 369 -3.84 -9.73 20.76
CA CYS A 369 -4.64 -10.90 21.13
C CYS A 369 -4.37 -12.14 20.25
N GLN A 370 -4.85 -13.31 20.72
CA GLN A 370 -4.67 -14.60 20.05
C GLN A 370 -3.19 -14.97 19.80
N GLY A 371 -2.31 -14.68 20.76
CA GLY A 371 -0.90 -15.04 20.75
C GLY A 371 0.02 -14.11 19.97
N SER A 372 -0.40 -12.87 19.80
CA SER A 372 0.32 -11.87 19.03
C SER A 372 1.19 -10.97 19.89
N TRP A 373 1.96 -10.12 19.20
CA TRP A 373 2.77 -9.05 19.76
C TRP A 373 2.38 -7.73 19.09
N ALA A 374 2.20 -6.68 19.88
CA ALA A 374 1.78 -5.38 19.38
C ALA A 374 2.36 -4.24 20.20
N MET A 375 2.77 -3.16 19.51
CA MET A 375 3.21 -1.94 20.16
C MET A 375 2.73 -0.67 19.44
N LEU A 376 2.48 0.36 20.21
CA LEU A 376 2.58 1.74 19.78
C LEU A 376 3.73 2.38 20.55
N ILE A 377 4.64 3.00 19.81
CA ILE A 377 5.74 3.79 20.33
C ILE A 377 5.58 5.21 19.84
N ASP A 378 5.75 6.15 20.74
CA ASP A 378 5.80 7.58 20.47
C ASP A 378 7.10 8.17 21.03
N GLY A 379 7.63 9.16 20.31
CA GLY A 379 8.90 9.81 20.53
C GLY A 379 8.79 11.12 21.27
N ASP A 380 9.45 12.18 20.77
CA ASP A 380 9.49 13.49 21.43
C ASP A 380 8.25 14.30 21.08
N GLY A 381 7.41 14.63 22.06
CA GLY A 381 6.19 15.35 21.78
C GLY A 381 5.35 15.68 23.01
N THR A 382 4.23 16.39 22.80
CA THR A 382 3.14 16.50 23.78
C THR A 382 1.88 15.89 23.19
N ASP A 383 1.57 14.67 23.63
CA ASP A 383 0.71 13.78 22.85
C ASP A 383 -0.60 13.46 23.57
N ILE A 384 -1.62 13.09 22.79
CA ILE A 384 -2.96 12.78 23.30
C ILE A 384 -3.37 11.37 22.87
N TYR A 385 -3.48 10.46 23.84
CA TYR A 385 -3.93 9.09 23.65
C TYR A 385 -5.35 8.88 24.15
N THR A 386 -6.30 8.85 23.21
CA THR A 386 -7.72 8.58 23.45
C THR A 386 -8.08 7.12 23.14
N GLY A 387 -7.92 6.24 24.13
CA GLY A 387 -8.47 4.87 24.11
C GLY A 387 -9.80 4.78 24.86
N VAL A 388 -10.94 4.70 24.15
CA VAL A 388 -12.28 4.73 24.80
C VAL A 388 -12.57 3.41 25.55
N ASN A 389 -12.15 2.28 24.98
CA ASN A 389 -12.32 0.98 25.61
C ASN A 389 -11.15 0.65 26.55
N LYS A 390 -11.38 0.75 27.85
CA LYS A 390 -10.37 0.52 28.90
C LYS A 390 -9.77 -0.89 28.93
N SER A 391 -10.42 -1.88 28.31
CA SER A 391 -9.95 -3.27 28.30
C SER A 391 -9.27 -3.67 26.98
N ARG A 392 -9.22 -2.76 26.00
CA ARG A 392 -8.73 -3.06 24.65
C ARG A 392 -7.93 -1.94 23.98
N GLY A 393 -7.70 -0.83 24.68
CA GLY A 393 -6.77 0.23 24.28
C GLY A 393 -5.51 0.25 25.14
N GLN A 394 -4.57 1.13 24.81
CA GLN A 394 -3.47 1.55 25.69
C GLN A 394 -2.65 0.39 26.31
N GLY A 395 -2.07 -0.46 25.45
CA GLY A 395 -1.19 -1.55 25.87
C GLY A 395 -1.88 -2.72 26.58
N MET A 396 -3.20 -2.88 26.40
CA MET A 396 -3.96 -4.00 26.96
C MET A 396 -3.74 -5.31 26.17
N PRO A 397 -3.55 -6.47 26.83
CA PRO A 397 -3.58 -7.77 26.18
C PRO A 397 -5.02 -8.30 26.13
N GLY A 398 -5.42 -8.82 24.97
CA GLY A 398 -6.76 -9.36 24.73
C GLY A 398 -6.92 -10.84 25.05
N PRO A 399 -8.00 -11.48 24.53
CA PRO A 399 -8.25 -12.90 24.71
C PRO A 399 -7.18 -13.79 24.07
N LEU A 400 -7.10 -15.03 24.57
CA LEU A 400 -6.27 -16.09 24.03
C LEU A 400 -7.05 -17.40 23.95
N GLU A 401 -7.75 -17.58 22.83
CA GLU A 401 -8.70 -18.69 22.62
C GLU A 401 -8.22 -19.64 21.51
N TYR A 402 -7.40 -19.16 20.58
CA TYR A 402 -7.00 -19.91 19.39
C TYR A 402 -5.85 -20.89 19.66
N HIS A 403 -4.99 -20.55 20.61
CA HIS A 403 -3.75 -21.27 20.87
C HIS A 403 -3.60 -21.63 22.36
N PRO A 404 -3.09 -22.83 22.67
CA PRO A 404 -2.74 -23.18 24.04
C PRO A 404 -1.65 -22.24 24.58
N LYS A 405 -1.91 -21.58 25.71
CA LYS A 405 -0.98 -20.62 26.33
C LYS A 405 0.42 -21.19 26.58
N ASN A 406 0.52 -22.48 26.91
CA ASN A 406 1.80 -23.15 27.14
C ASN A 406 2.67 -23.30 25.89
N LEU A 407 2.12 -23.10 24.68
CA LEU A 407 2.87 -23.17 23.43
C LEU A 407 3.37 -21.80 22.95
N ILE A 408 2.57 -20.75 23.16
CA ILE A 408 2.80 -19.42 22.60
C ILE A 408 3.15 -18.35 23.64
N GLY A 409 3.09 -18.68 24.94
CA GLY A 409 3.45 -17.78 26.05
C GLY A 409 2.35 -16.79 26.46
N GLY A 410 1.61 -16.23 25.51
CA GLY A 410 0.55 -15.26 25.76
C GLY A 410 0.52 -14.14 24.72
N ASN A 411 -0.26 -13.11 24.99
CA ASN A 411 -0.25 -11.85 24.25
C ASN A 411 0.78 -10.89 24.83
N PHE A 412 1.39 -10.06 24.00
CA PHE A 412 2.34 -9.03 24.42
C PHE A 412 1.95 -7.68 23.84
N SER A 413 1.52 -6.77 24.73
CA SER A 413 0.93 -5.48 24.36
C SER A 413 1.68 -4.32 25.00
N PHE A 414 2.01 -3.29 24.23
CA PHE A 414 2.76 -2.14 24.70
C PHE A 414 2.24 -0.81 24.14
N LEU A 415 1.98 0.15 25.01
CA LEU A 415 1.99 1.57 24.65
C LEU A 415 3.19 2.20 25.34
N ILE A 416 4.11 2.79 24.57
CA ILE A 416 5.35 3.37 25.07
C ILE A 416 5.44 4.80 24.55
N ASP A 417 5.63 5.72 25.47
CA ASP A 417 5.86 7.13 25.21
C ASP A 417 7.24 7.49 25.79
N PHE A 418 8.14 7.95 24.92
CA PHE A 418 9.51 8.36 25.26
C PHE A 418 9.65 9.89 25.43
N GLY A 419 8.56 10.64 25.23
CA GLY A 419 8.53 12.08 25.17
C GLY A 419 8.64 12.72 26.54
N LYS A 420 9.23 13.91 26.57
CA LYS A 420 9.28 14.74 27.79
C LYS A 420 8.08 15.69 27.91
N GLY A 421 7.13 15.63 26.98
CA GLY A 421 5.97 16.48 26.98
C GLY A 421 4.95 16.11 28.05
N ASN A 422 3.90 16.94 28.05
CA ASN A 422 2.80 16.82 29.00
C ASN A 422 1.66 15.99 28.41
N ASP A 423 1.90 14.69 28.24
CA ASP A 423 1.00 13.82 27.48
C ASP A 423 -0.27 13.45 28.27
N GLU A 424 -1.38 13.31 27.54
CA GLU A 424 -2.68 12.96 28.08
C GLU A 424 -3.07 11.52 27.71
N PHE A 425 -3.44 10.72 28.71
CA PHE A 425 -3.92 9.34 28.51
C PHE A 425 -5.34 9.19 29.05
N SER A 426 -6.27 8.72 28.21
CA SER A 426 -7.67 8.49 28.60
C SER A 426 -7.88 7.52 29.77
N SER A 427 -6.90 6.65 30.07
CA SER A 427 -6.94 5.81 31.27
C SER A 427 -6.75 6.58 32.59
N GLN A 428 -6.53 7.91 32.54
CA GLN A 428 -6.53 8.89 33.64
C GLN A 428 -5.59 8.59 34.82
N THR A 429 -4.79 7.52 34.75
CA THR A 429 -3.94 7.06 35.85
C THR A 429 -2.61 6.54 35.32
N ILE A 430 -1.68 7.44 35.07
CA ILE A 430 -0.26 7.12 35.14
C ILE A 430 0.16 7.42 36.57
N GLN A 431 0.08 6.41 37.43
CA GLN A 431 0.55 6.56 38.82
C GLN A 431 2.06 6.33 38.93
N ASN A 432 2.65 5.65 37.94
CA ASN A 432 4.06 5.32 37.86
C ASN A 432 4.52 5.38 36.39
N PRO A 433 5.82 5.58 36.12
CA PRO A 433 6.39 5.52 34.77
C PRO A 433 6.09 4.22 34.02
N ILE A 434 5.93 3.10 34.75
CA ILE A 434 5.52 1.81 34.19
C ILE A 434 4.21 1.36 34.84
N ASN A 435 3.15 1.29 34.04
CA ASN A 435 1.85 0.78 34.46
C ASN A 435 1.68 -0.65 33.94
N ASN A 436 1.73 -1.62 34.85
CA ASN A 436 1.47 -3.02 34.52
C ASN A 436 -0.04 -3.21 34.25
N LYS A 437 -0.32 -3.70 33.06
CA LYS A 437 -1.63 -3.90 32.46
C LYS A 437 -1.88 -5.39 32.14
N SER A 438 -1.03 -6.28 32.63
CA SER A 438 -1.08 -7.71 32.35
C SER A 438 -2.37 -8.38 32.84
N THR A 439 -2.77 -9.43 32.13
CA THR A 439 -3.92 -10.26 32.45
C THR A 439 -3.50 -11.73 32.51
N GLU A 440 -4.44 -12.64 32.77
CA GLU A 440 -4.17 -14.06 32.63
C GLU A 440 -3.80 -14.48 31.19
N ASN A 441 -4.13 -13.66 30.19
CA ASN A 441 -3.90 -13.98 28.77
C ASN A 441 -2.59 -13.41 28.21
N GLY A 442 -1.88 -12.57 28.96
CA GLY A 442 -0.65 -11.96 28.44
C GLY A 442 -0.06 -10.85 29.30
N ALA A 443 1.07 -10.33 28.82
CA ALA A 443 1.75 -9.19 29.39
C ALA A 443 1.29 -7.92 28.68
N GLY A 444 0.96 -6.89 29.46
CA GLY A 444 0.52 -5.60 28.96
C GLY A 444 1.20 -4.48 29.71
N TYR A 445 1.61 -3.44 29.00
CA TYR A 445 2.25 -2.28 29.62
C TYR A 445 1.83 -0.98 28.96
N LEU A 446 1.60 0.03 29.79
CA LEU A 446 1.66 1.43 29.41
C LEU A 446 2.90 2.01 30.09
N ILE A 447 3.81 2.55 29.30
CA ILE A 447 5.11 3.04 29.75
C ILE A 447 5.24 4.49 29.32
N LYS A 448 5.48 5.39 30.28
CA LYS A 448 5.87 6.78 30.05
C LYS A 448 7.26 6.97 30.64
N ILE A 449 8.22 7.38 29.81
CA ILE A 449 9.61 7.57 30.21
C ILE A 449 9.87 9.08 30.35
N GLU A 450 10.27 9.50 31.54
CA GLU A 450 10.59 10.91 31.88
C GLU A 450 12.03 11.32 31.50
#